data_AF-S9QWR3-F1
#
_entry.id   AF-S9QWR3-F1
#
_cell.length_a   1.000
_cell.length_b   1.000
_cell.length_c   1.000
_cell.angle_alpha   90.00
_cell.angle_beta   90.00
_cell.angle_gamma   90.00
#
_symmetry.space_group_name_H-M   'P 1'
#
loop_
_entity.id
_entity.type
_entity.pdbx_description
1 polymer ?
#
loop_
_entity_poly.entity_id
_entity_poly.type
_entity_poly.pdbx_seq_one_letter_code
_entity_poly.pdbx_strand_id
1 'polypeptide(L)'
;MLKVDLDTLFHRSSTRVDQDSTVVRDHLADGKIVRWRELLDLGVSANSLSAMIRRGDLDRMEWGTYQLTPDLRPDPEETPDVEDDNMYLEQFQEVIPKAPNAVICMMSAVAYHGLSLDVPHQVWIGIQHGRRPPRLDYPPVKAVKWRKAEALSLGVETKSFQGTDIRITNLERTVTDIFRYSSNLHDPTLPRKVLKTAMEKPEFDREKLADYARTFSVKDRIWQDVEMLDLMGGAPQSHHASSFPAGYQSNGPGIA
;
A
#
# COMPACT_ATOMS: atom_id res chain seq x y z
N MET A 1 37.33 0.31 53.55
CA MET A 1 36.83 -0.50 52.42
C MET A 1 35.79 0.35 51.70
N LEU A 2 36.21 1.12 50.69
CA LEU A 2 35.32 1.97 49.92
C LEU A 2 34.45 1.07 49.03
N LYS A 3 33.16 0.95 49.34
CA LYS A 3 32.18 0.44 48.38
C LYS A 3 32.07 1.51 47.29
N VAL A 4 32.76 1.27 46.19
CA VAL A 4 32.51 2.01 44.96
C VAL A 4 31.14 1.55 44.48
N ASP A 5 30.19 2.46 44.52
CA ASP A 5 28.85 2.26 43.99
C ASP A 5 28.96 2.18 42.45
N LEU A 6 28.76 0.97 41.92
CA LEU A 6 28.96 0.66 40.50
C LEU A 6 27.92 1.38 39.63
N ASP A 7 26.73 1.67 40.17
CA ASP A 7 25.67 2.38 39.44
C ASP A 7 26.01 3.85 39.20
N THR A 8 26.75 4.48 40.12
CA THR A 8 27.27 5.85 39.95
C THR A 8 28.51 5.92 39.03
N LEU A 9 29.22 4.81 38.82
CA LEU A 9 30.29 4.73 37.81
C LEU A 9 29.74 4.56 36.38
N PHE A 10 28.68 3.77 36.18
CA PHE A 10 28.03 3.63 34.87
C PHE A 10 27.32 4.92 34.40
N HIS A 11 26.84 5.75 35.33
CA HIS A 11 26.24 7.05 35.02
C HIS A 11 27.25 8.16 34.68
N ARG A 12 28.57 7.93 34.86
CA ARG A 12 29.63 8.94 34.68
C ARG A 12 30.45 8.75 33.40
N SER A 13 29.75 8.70 32.27
CA SER A 13 30.14 9.26 30.96
C SER A 13 29.43 8.47 29.87
N SER A 14 28.13 8.72 29.67
CA SER A 14 27.47 8.24 28.44
C SER A 14 28.29 8.77 27.28
N THR A 15 28.88 7.88 26.48
CA THR A 15 29.66 8.31 25.34
C THR A 15 28.73 9.02 24.36
N ARG A 16 29.27 9.84 23.47
CA ARG A 16 28.51 10.44 22.37
C ARG A 16 27.74 9.37 21.57
N VAL A 17 28.33 8.18 21.45
CA VAL A 17 27.72 7.02 20.80
C VAL A 17 26.50 6.54 21.57
N ASP A 18 26.59 6.40 22.89
CA ASP A 18 25.46 5.91 23.70
C ASP A 18 24.30 6.91 23.72
N GLN A 19 24.59 8.22 23.72
CA GLN A 19 23.57 9.27 23.58
C GLN A 19 22.87 9.19 22.21
N ASP A 20 23.65 9.06 21.13
CA ASP A 20 23.12 8.87 19.77
C ASP A 20 22.30 7.58 19.67
N SER A 21 22.75 6.50 20.31
CA SER A 21 22.04 5.22 20.30
C SER A 21 20.66 5.32 20.92
N THR A 22 20.50 6.05 22.02
CA THR A 22 19.17 6.32 22.61
C THR A 22 18.29 7.10 21.63
N VAL A 23 18.79 8.21 21.07
CA VAL A 23 18.03 9.03 20.11
C VAL A 23 17.57 8.21 18.91
N VAL A 24 18.46 7.38 18.36
CA VAL A 24 18.14 6.53 17.20
C VAL A 24 17.14 5.44 17.57
N ARG A 25 17.30 4.76 18.71
CA ARG A 25 16.37 3.71 19.14
C ARG A 25 14.97 4.28 19.39
N ASP A 26 14.88 5.42 20.06
CA ASP A 26 13.60 6.09 20.31
C ASP A 26 12.95 6.54 18.99
N HIS A 27 13.75 7.10 18.06
CA HIS A 27 13.23 7.54 16.77
C HIS A 27 12.73 6.38 15.92
N LEU A 28 13.38 5.20 15.97
CA LEU A 28 13.06 4.03 15.17
C LEU A 28 12.20 2.99 15.90
N ALA A 29 11.71 3.31 17.10
CA ALA A 29 10.92 2.41 17.93
C ALA A 29 9.60 1.99 17.25
N ASP A 30 9.09 2.77 16.30
CA ASP A 30 7.89 2.41 15.52
C ASP A 30 8.19 1.45 14.35
N GLY A 31 9.44 1.00 14.20
CA GLY A 31 9.85 0.07 13.15
C GLY A 31 10.09 0.72 11.79
N LYS A 32 10.11 2.05 11.69
CA LYS A 32 10.29 2.72 10.39
C LYS A 32 11.69 2.56 9.80
N ILE A 33 11.76 2.75 8.49
CA ILE A 33 13.01 2.77 7.73
C ILE A 33 13.36 4.22 7.41
N VAL A 34 14.57 4.64 7.77
CA VAL A 34 15.00 6.05 7.60
C VAL A 34 16.23 6.18 6.74
N ARG A 35 16.42 7.36 6.14
CA ARG A 35 17.66 7.69 5.41
C ARG A 35 18.74 8.19 6.36
N TRP A 36 20.01 8.05 5.94
CA TRP A 36 21.14 8.69 6.65
C TRP A 36 20.88 10.17 6.96
N ARG A 37 20.34 10.91 5.99
CA ARG A 37 20.08 12.35 6.14
C ARG A 37 19.15 12.66 7.31
N GLU A 38 18.15 11.82 7.55
CA GLU A 38 17.21 12.00 8.65
C GLU A 38 17.88 11.80 10.01
N LEU A 39 18.72 10.77 10.14
CA LEU A 39 19.53 10.56 11.34
C LEU A 39 20.52 11.70 11.56
N LEU A 40 21.11 12.23 10.48
CA LEU A 40 22.00 13.39 10.54
C LEU A 40 21.25 14.65 11.03
N ASP A 41 20.03 14.86 10.56
CA ASP A 41 19.18 15.98 10.97
C ASP A 41 18.76 15.87 12.46
N LEU A 42 18.71 14.65 13.02
CA LEU A 42 18.59 14.38 14.47
C LEU A 42 19.89 14.61 15.26
N GLY A 43 20.97 15.01 14.58
CA GLY A 43 22.27 15.24 15.19
C GLY A 43 23.10 13.98 15.37
N VAL A 44 22.72 12.84 14.79
CA VAL A 44 23.47 11.58 14.94
C VAL A 44 24.79 11.66 14.19
N SER A 45 25.89 11.27 14.84
CA SER A 45 27.21 11.27 14.20
C SER A 45 27.44 10.04 13.32
N ALA A 46 28.19 10.18 12.23
CA ALA A 46 28.55 9.05 11.36
C ALA A 46 29.35 7.96 12.11
N ASN A 47 30.14 8.37 13.12
CA ASN A 47 30.86 7.45 14.00
C ASN A 47 29.91 6.62 14.86
N SER A 48 28.87 7.25 15.40
CA SER A 48 27.82 6.57 16.19
C SER A 48 27.03 5.60 15.32
N LEU A 49 26.61 6.02 14.12
CA LEU A 49 25.95 5.14 13.16
C LEU A 49 26.82 3.91 12.84
N SER A 50 28.10 4.12 12.55
CA SER A 50 29.03 3.03 12.25
C SER A 50 29.23 2.11 13.45
N ALA A 51 29.23 2.65 14.66
CA ALA A 51 29.35 1.87 15.89
C ALA A 51 28.09 1.03 16.13
N MET A 52 26.90 1.61 15.95
CA MET A 52 25.61 0.92 16.08
C MET A 52 25.46 -0.23 15.08
N ILE A 53 25.84 -0.03 13.82
CA ILE A 53 25.85 -1.11 12.82
C ILE A 53 26.81 -2.24 13.24
N ARG A 54 28.03 -1.91 13.69
CA ARG A 54 28.98 -2.93 14.16
C ARG A 54 28.53 -3.67 15.41
N ARG A 55 27.75 -3.00 16.27
CA ARG A 55 27.16 -3.59 17.49
C ARG A 55 25.95 -4.48 17.18
N GLY A 56 25.40 -4.41 15.97
CA GLY A 56 24.15 -5.10 15.61
C GLY A 56 22.90 -4.37 16.07
N ASP A 57 22.99 -3.06 16.34
CA ASP A 57 21.82 -2.27 16.73
C ASP A 57 20.98 -1.84 15.52
N LEU A 58 21.62 -1.71 14.35
CA LEU A 58 20.99 -1.25 13.12
C LEU A 58 21.38 -2.13 11.95
N ASP A 59 20.39 -2.47 11.14
CA ASP A 59 20.62 -3.01 9.81
C ASP A 59 20.80 -1.86 8.81
N ARG A 60 21.87 -1.97 8.02
CA ARG A 60 22.05 -1.11 6.84
C ARG A 60 21.30 -1.75 5.68
N MET A 61 20.19 -1.14 5.33
CA MET A 61 19.40 -1.48 4.16
C MET A 61 20.06 -0.90 2.88
N GLU A 62 19.46 -1.17 1.72
CA GLU A 62 19.99 -0.68 0.45
C GLU A 62 19.98 0.85 0.32
N TRP A 63 20.97 1.41 -0.39
CA TRP A 63 21.05 2.84 -0.75
C TRP A 63 21.08 3.82 0.43
N GLY A 64 21.60 3.40 1.58
CA GLY A 64 21.84 4.28 2.74
C GLY A 64 20.59 4.55 3.56
N THR A 65 19.69 3.58 3.61
CA THR A 65 18.62 3.51 4.61
C THR A 65 18.98 2.58 5.75
N TYR A 66 18.33 2.77 6.90
CA TYR A 66 18.64 2.10 8.16
C TYR A 66 17.35 1.76 8.90
N GLN A 67 17.35 0.65 9.60
CA GLN A 67 16.28 0.18 10.48
C GLN A 67 16.90 -0.46 11.72
N LEU A 68 16.16 -0.53 12.83
CA LEU A 68 16.56 -1.39 13.96
C LEU A 68 16.59 -2.85 13.53
N THR A 69 17.55 -3.61 14.04
CA THR A 69 17.61 -5.06 13.86
C THR A 69 16.38 -5.73 14.45
N PRO A 70 15.98 -6.93 13.99
CA PRO A 70 14.78 -7.63 14.49
C PRO A 70 14.74 -7.78 16.01
N ASP A 71 15.89 -8.04 16.65
CA ASP A 71 16.01 -8.22 18.11
C ASP A 71 15.76 -6.93 18.91
N LEU A 72 15.86 -5.76 18.25
CA LEU A 72 15.67 -4.45 18.88
C LEU A 72 14.42 -3.73 18.38
N ARG A 73 13.69 -4.31 17.42
CA ARG A 73 12.36 -3.85 17.06
C ARG A 73 11.39 -4.30 18.15
N PRO A 74 10.40 -3.47 18.55
CA PRO A 74 9.30 -3.98 19.35
C PRO A 74 8.57 -5.07 18.57
N ASP A 75 8.00 -6.02 19.31
CA ASP A 75 7.21 -7.09 18.72
C ASP A 75 6.08 -6.46 17.87
N PRO A 76 5.75 -7.00 16.68
CA PRO A 76 4.70 -6.45 15.83
C PRO A 76 3.35 -6.32 16.56
N GLU A 77 3.10 -7.17 17.55
CA GLU A 77 1.91 -7.15 18.40
C GLU A 77 1.89 -5.96 19.39
N GLU A 78 3.04 -5.35 19.68
CA GLU A 78 3.19 -4.18 20.57
C GLU A 78 3.20 -2.86 19.79
N THR A 79 3.28 -2.89 18.46
CA THR A 79 3.17 -1.69 17.62
C THR A 79 1.69 -1.33 17.36
N PRO A 80 1.21 -0.15 17.79
CA PRO A 80 -0.22 0.21 17.76
C PRO A 80 -0.86 0.27 16.36
N ASP A 81 -0.04 0.31 15.31
CA ASP A 81 -0.47 0.67 13.96
C ASP A 81 -0.66 -0.54 13.01
N VAL A 82 -0.53 -1.78 13.49
CA VAL A 82 -0.71 -3.00 12.67
C VAL A 82 -2.20 -3.40 12.61
N GLU A 83 -3.08 -2.45 12.26
CA GLU A 83 -4.49 -2.78 11.99
C GLU A 83 -4.69 -3.35 10.57
N ASP A 84 -3.72 -3.14 9.67
CA ASP A 84 -3.80 -3.51 8.25
C ASP A 84 -2.73 -4.55 7.90
N ASP A 85 -3.09 -5.84 7.94
CA ASP A 85 -2.24 -7.00 7.58
C ASP A 85 -2.03 -7.14 6.06
N ASN A 86 -2.12 -6.04 5.32
CA ASN A 86 -1.98 -6.07 3.88
C ASN A 86 -0.53 -6.36 3.48
N MET A 87 -0.30 -7.53 2.88
CA MET A 87 1.02 -8.05 2.49
C MET A 87 1.86 -7.11 1.61
N TYR A 88 1.25 -6.10 0.96
CA TYR A 88 1.98 -5.16 0.12
C TYR A 88 2.61 -3.99 0.91
N LEU A 89 2.18 -3.74 2.14
CA LEU A 89 2.62 -2.59 2.94
C LEU A 89 4.12 -2.63 3.26
N GLU A 90 4.68 -3.81 3.53
CA GLU A 90 6.12 -3.98 3.75
C GLU A 90 6.94 -3.48 2.54
N GLN A 91 6.53 -3.86 1.32
CA GLN A 91 7.21 -3.42 0.11
C GLN A 91 7.04 -1.91 -0.13
N PHE A 92 5.90 -1.33 0.26
CA PHE A 92 5.69 0.11 0.15
C PHE A 92 6.58 0.86 1.14
N GLN A 93 6.72 0.37 2.37
CA GLN A 93 7.60 0.92 3.40
C GLN A 93 9.06 0.98 2.95
N GLU A 94 9.54 -0.01 2.18
CA GLU A 94 10.90 0.01 1.62
C GLU A 94 11.15 1.12 0.57
N VAL A 95 10.06 1.55 -0.09
CA VAL A 95 10.10 2.53 -1.20
C VAL A 95 9.90 3.96 -0.70
N ILE A 96 8.97 4.19 0.23
CA ILE A 96 8.56 5.53 0.65
C ILE A 96 9.71 6.40 1.22
N PRO A 97 10.60 5.91 2.11
CA PRO A 97 11.74 6.69 2.61
C PRO A 97 12.65 7.17 1.47
N LYS A 98 12.68 6.41 0.36
CA LYS A 98 13.48 6.73 -0.82
C LYS A 98 12.77 7.72 -1.76
N ALA A 99 11.45 7.80 -1.70
CA ALA A 99 10.62 8.72 -2.47
C ALA A 99 9.49 9.31 -1.59
N PRO A 100 9.79 10.20 -0.62
CA PRO A 100 8.84 10.60 0.43
C PRO A 100 7.60 11.34 -0.09
N ASN A 101 7.65 11.88 -1.32
CA ASN A 101 6.52 12.54 -1.97
C ASN A 101 5.81 11.65 -3.00
N ALA A 102 6.14 10.36 -3.06
CA ALA A 102 5.47 9.42 -3.95
C ALA A 102 4.04 9.13 -3.49
N VAL A 103 3.24 8.58 -4.40
CA VAL A 103 1.92 7.99 -4.10
C VAL A 103 1.90 6.59 -4.66
N ILE A 104 1.58 5.57 -3.88
CA ILE A 104 1.32 4.22 -4.38
C ILE A 104 0.09 4.27 -5.30
N CYS A 105 0.21 3.72 -6.51
CA CYS A 105 -0.82 3.88 -7.55
C CYS A 105 -0.87 2.66 -8.49
N MET A 106 -1.72 2.72 -9.51
CA MET A 106 -1.78 1.72 -10.59
C MET A 106 -1.89 0.29 -10.05
N MET A 107 -1.12 -0.67 -10.59
CA MET A 107 -1.23 -2.09 -10.21
C MET A 107 -0.93 -2.35 -8.74
N SER A 108 -0.10 -1.53 -8.10
CA SER A 108 0.15 -1.65 -6.66
C SER A 108 -1.09 -1.25 -5.84
N ALA A 109 -1.79 -0.20 -6.24
CA ALA A 109 -3.05 0.17 -5.59
C ALA A 109 -4.19 -0.81 -5.93
N VAL A 110 -4.25 -1.32 -7.17
CA VAL A 110 -5.20 -2.38 -7.56
C VAL A 110 -5.04 -3.61 -6.67
N ALA A 111 -3.79 -4.04 -6.44
CA ALA A 111 -3.50 -5.20 -5.60
C ALA A 111 -3.78 -4.90 -4.12
N TYR A 112 -3.38 -3.73 -3.61
CA TYR A 112 -3.66 -3.30 -2.24
C TYR A 112 -5.16 -3.29 -1.94
N HIS A 113 -5.98 -2.74 -2.84
CA HIS A 113 -7.44 -2.70 -2.69
C HIS A 113 -8.14 -4.04 -3.02
N GLY A 114 -7.42 -5.06 -3.46
CA GLY A 114 -7.99 -6.37 -3.81
C GLY A 114 -8.88 -6.34 -5.05
N LEU A 115 -8.56 -5.51 -6.05
CA LEU A 115 -9.38 -5.33 -7.27
C LEU A 115 -9.00 -6.29 -8.40
N SER A 116 -7.85 -6.96 -8.28
CA SER A 116 -7.40 -8.04 -9.15
C SER A 116 -6.60 -9.06 -8.34
N LEU A 117 -6.53 -10.29 -8.84
CA LEU A 117 -5.62 -11.33 -8.34
C LEU A 117 -4.23 -11.23 -8.96
N ASP A 118 -4.03 -10.32 -9.92
CA ASP A 118 -2.73 -10.10 -10.56
C ASP A 118 -1.72 -9.52 -9.56
N VAL A 119 -0.65 -10.27 -9.29
CA VAL A 119 0.42 -9.82 -8.40
C VAL A 119 1.35 -8.87 -9.15
N PRO A 120 1.51 -7.61 -8.70
CA PRO A 120 2.37 -6.65 -9.37
C PRO A 120 3.85 -7.02 -9.18
N HIS A 121 4.58 -7.21 -10.29
CA HIS A 121 6.03 -7.47 -10.26
C HIS A 121 6.89 -6.26 -9.85
N GLN A 122 6.28 -5.08 -9.73
CA GLN A 122 6.95 -3.81 -9.44
C GLN A 122 6.06 -2.96 -8.54
N VAL A 123 6.67 -2.19 -7.65
CA VAL A 123 5.95 -1.18 -6.88
C VAL A 123 5.72 0.05 -7.76
N TRP A 124 4.45 0.33 -8.04
CA TRP A 124 4.02 1.44 -8.87
C TRP A 124 3.84 2.71 -8.04
N ILE A 125 4.60 3.75 -8.39
CA ILE A 125 4.53 5.04 -7.71
C ILE A 125 4.19 6.18 -8.67
N GLY A 126 3.28 7.05 -8.24
CA GLY A 126 3.02 8.35 -8.83
C GLY A 126 4.01 9.37 -8.28
N ILE A 127 4.70 10.08 -9.17
CA ILE A 127 5.62 11.16 -8.81
C ILE A 127 5.36 12.39 -9.69
N GLN A 128 5.73 13.57 -9.18
CA GLN A 128 5.67 14.80 -9.96
C GLN A 128 6.55 14.69 -11.21
N HIS A 129 6.04 15.17 -12.34
CA HIS A 129 6.80 15.27 -13.57
C HIS A 129 8.10 16.06 -13.36
N GLY A 130 9.22 15.56 -13.91
CA GLY A 130 10.55 16.12 -13.68
C GLY A 130 11.30 15.55 -12.48
N ARG A 131 10.62 14.88 -11.53
CA ARG A 131 11.30 14.09 -10.49
C ARG A 131 11.87 12.80 -11.09
N ARG A 132 13.00 12.35 -10.52
CA ARG A 132 13.59 11.05 -10.85
C ARG A 132 12.98 9.98 -9.95
N PRO A 133 12.66 8.79 -10.48
CA PRO A 133 12.28 7.65 -9.64
C PRO A 133 13.43 7.31 -8.67
N PRO A 134 13.13 6.75 -7.48
CA PRO A 134 14.15 6.27 -6.58
C PRO A 134 14.91 5.10 -7.24
N ARG A 135 16.18 4.94 -6.86
CA ARG A 135 16.99 3.78 -7.23
C ARG A 135 16.93 2.79 -6.07
N LEU A 136 16.51 1.56 -6.36
CA LEU A 136 16.45 0.43 -5.45
C LEU A 136 16.93 -0.80 -6.22
N ASP A 137 17.60 -1.73 -5.56
CA ASP A 137 17.84 -3.05 -6.16
C ASP A 137 16.61 -3.93 -5.91
N TYR A 138 15.97 -3.78 -4.73
CA TYR A 138 14.65 -4.35 -4.43
C TYR A 138 13.82 -3.46 -3.46
N PRO A 139 12.46 -3.46 -3.56
CA PRO A 139 11.68 -3.98 -4.66
C PRO A 139 11.84 -3.12 -5.93
N PRO A 140 11.69 -3.69 -7.13
CA PRO A 140 11.76 -2.92 -8.37
C PRO A 140 10.62 -1.92 -8.44
N VAL A 141 10.92 -0.68 -8.85
CA VAL A 141 9.96 0.42 -8.87
C VAL A 141 9.62 0.86 -10.28
N LYS A 142 8.33 1.10 -10.53
CA LYS A 142 7.83 1.72 -11.75
C LYS A 142 7.17 3.06 -11.46
N ALA A 143 7.70 4.13 -12.03
CA ALA A 143 7.16 5.47 -11.80
C ALA A 143 6.21 5.92 -12.91
N VAL A 144 5.01 6.34 -12.52
CA VAL A 144 4.10 7.15 -13.33
C VAL A 144 4.38 8.62 -13.05
N LYS A 145 4.73 9.39 -14.09
CA LYS A 145 5.02 10.81 -13.96
C LYS A 145 3.78 11.64 -14.22
N TRP A 146 3.27 12.30 -13.17
CA TRP A 146 2.09 13.15 -13.27
C TRP A 146 2.47 14.60 -13.49
N ARG A 147 1.88 15.22 -14.53
CA ARG A 147 2.10 16.63 -14.87
C ARG A 147 1.26 17.57 -14.01
N LYS A 148 0.01 17.20 -13.73
CA LYS A 148 -0.94 17.95 -12.90
C LYS A 148 -0.63 17.70 -11.42
N ALA A 149 -0.55 18.77 -10.62
CA ALA A 149 -0.26 18.67 -9.19
C ALA A 149 -1.39 17.96 -8.44
N GLU A 150 -2.64 18.18 -8.87
CA GLU A 150 -3.84 17.58 -8.33
C GLU A 150 -3.81 16.05 -8.41
N ALA A 151 -3.05 15.47 -9.34
CA ALA A 151 -2.91 14.03 -9.43
C ALA A 151 -2.22 13.43 -8.19
N LEU A 152 -1.38 14.21 -7.48
CA LEU A 152 -0.64 13.81 -6.27
C LEU A 152 -1.44 13.98 -4.97
N SER A 153 -2.64 14.58 -5.02
CA SER A 153 -3.45 14.88 -3.83
C SER A 153 -4.90 14.39 -3.94
N LEU A 154 -5.53 14.48 -5.12
CA LEU A 154 -6.94 14.11 -5.29
C LEU A 154 -7.14 12.59 -5.21
N GLY A 155 -7.99 12.15 -4.28
CA GLY A 155 -8.24 10.73 -4.04
C GLY A 155 -6.99 9.99 -3.54
N VAL A 156 -6.12 10.69 -2.81
CA VAL A 156 -4.94 10.11 -2.15
C VAL A 156 -5.21 10.05 -0.66
N GLU A 157 -5.06 8.87 -0.08
CA GLU A 157 -5.20 8.60 1.34
C GLU A 157 -3.83 8.27 1.93
N THR A 158 -3.68 8.46 3.24
CA THR A 158 -2.46 8.12 3.97
C THR A 158 -2.73 6.97 4.93
N LYS A 159 -1.88 5.97 4.88
CA LYS A 159 -1.88 4.80 5.75
C LYS A 159 -0.56 4.75 6.49
N SER A 160 -0.61 4.76 7.81
CA SER A 160 0.59 4.59 8.63
C SER A 160 0.84 3.10 8.80
N PHE A 161 2.08 2.67 8.52
CA PHE A 161 2.50 1.28 8.67
C PHE A 161 3.94 1.26 9.18
N GLN A 162 4.16 0.66 10.35
CA GLN A 162 5.48 0.61 11.00
C GLN A 162 6.17 1.99 11.00
N GLY A 163 5.47 3.00 11.51
CA GLY A 163 5.96 4.38 11.60
C GLY A 163 6.16 5.11 10.26
N THR A 164 5.76 4.50 9.14
CA THR A 164 5.91 5.07 7.80
C THR A 164 4.56 5.48 7.24
N ASP A 165 4.42 6.76 6.89
CA ASP A 165 3.22 7.30 6.24
C ASP A 165 3.24 6.97 4.74
N ILE A 166 2.46 5.96 4.37
CA ILE A 166 2.30 5.50 2.99
C ILE A 166 1.11 6.22 2.37
N ARG A 167 1.39 7.04 1.35
CA ARG A 167 0.34 7.69 0.55
C ARG A 167 -0.08 6.76 -0.59
N ILE A 168 -1.37 6.52 -0.77
CA ILE A 168 -1.92 5.60 -1.77
C ILE A 168 -3.18 6.17 -2.41
N THR A 169 -3.41 5.91 -3.71
CA THR A 169 -4.68 6.26 -4.35
C THR A 169 -5.81 5.44 -3.76
N ASN A 170 -6.93 6.07 -3.38
CA ASN A 170 -8.10 5.39 -2.86
C ASN A 170 -8.78 4.51 -3.93
N LEU A 171 -9.86 3.82 -3.53
CA LEU A 171 -10.56 2.86 -4.39
C LEU A 171 -10.99 3.48 -5.74
N GLU A 172 -11.78 4.55 -5.72
CA GLU A 172 -12.32 5.16 -6.94
C GLU A 172 -11.22 5.81 -7.78
N ARG A 173 -10.21 6.38 -7.12
CA ARG A 173 -9.08 6.99 -7.82
C ARG A 173 -8.24 5.93 -8.53
N THR A 174 -8.08 4.77 -7.92
CA THR A 174 -7.38 3.62 -8.50
C THR A 174 -8.09 3.14 -9.76
N VAL A 175 -9.42 2.99 -9.73
CA VAL A 175 -10.22 2.67 -10.93
C VAL A 175 -9.99 3.74 -12.01
N THR A 176 -10.09 5.01 -11.64
CA THR A 176 -9.90 6.14 -12.56
C THR A 176 -8.52 6.11 -13.23
N ASP A 177 -7.46 5.85 -12.48
CA ASP A 177 -6.09 5.81 -12.99
C ASP A 177 -5.89 4.61 -13.94
N ILE A 178 -6.49 3.45 -13.67
CA ILE A 178 -6.44 2.28 -14.55
C ILE A 178 -7.08 2.57 -15.91
N PHE A 179 -8.24 3.26 -15.95
CA PHE A 179 -8.84 3.70 -17.21
C PHE A 179 -7.97 4.73 -17.94
N ARG A 180 -7.43 5.70 -17.18
CA ARG A 180 -6.57 6.76 -17.71
C ARG A 180 -5.31 6.24 -18.37
N TYR A 181 -4.70 5.21 -17.81
CA TYR A 181 -3.45 4.64 -18.29
C TYR A 181 -3.62 3.27 -18.97
N SER A 182 -4.85 2.90 -19.35
CA SER A 182 -5.16 1.57 -19.89
C SER A 182 -4.40 1.22 -21.17
N SER A 183 -4.05 2.20 -21.99
CA SER A 183 -3.26 1.99 -23.22
C SER A 183 -1.85 1.44 -22.94
N ASN A 184 -1.38 1.59 -21.70
CA ASN A 184 -0.06 1.17 -21.26
C ASN A 184 -0.12 -0.15 -20.47
N LEU A 185 -1.31 -0.76 -20.35
CA LEU A 185 -1.53 -2.03 -19.66
C LEU A 185 -1.51 -3.18 -20.68
N HIS A 186 -1.02 -4.34 -20.25
CA HIS A 186 -0.92 -5.52 -21.11
C HIS A 186 -2.29 -6.18 -21.36
N ASP A 187 -3.17 -6.20 -20.34
CA ASP A 187 -4.54 -6.74 -20.47
C ASP A 187 -5.52 -5.60 -20.76
N PRO A 188 -6.09 -5.51 -21.98
CA PRO A 188 -7.06 -4.47 -22.33
C PRO A 188 -8.41 -4.63 -21.61
N THR A 189 -8.69 -5.80 -21.01
CA THR A 189 -9.93 -6.07 -20.27
C THR A 189 -9.85 -5.69 -18.79
N LEU A 190 -8.64 -5.46 -18.28
CA LEU A 190 -8.38 -5.16 -16.88
C LEU A 190 -9.17 -3.96 -16.34
N PRO A 191 -9.33 -2.82 -17.05
CA PRO A 191 -10.10 -1.70 -16.52
C PRO A 191 -11.54 -2.06 -16.14
N ARG A 192 -12.22 -2.85 -16.98
CA ARG A 192 -13.59 -3.31 -16.70
C ARG A 192 -13.64 -4.30 -15.54
N LYS A 193 -12.67 -5.22 -15.45
CA LYS A 193 -12.57 -6.17 -14.31
C LYS A 193 -12.41 -5.41 -12.99
N VAL A 194 -11.46 -4.47 -12.96
CA VAL A 194 -11.19 -3.62 -11.78
C VAL A 194 -12.41 -2.80 -11.40
N LEU A 195 -13.10 -2.18 -12.38
CA LEU A 195 -14.34 -1.44 -12.13
C LEU A 195 -15.43 -2.33 -11.54
N LYS A 196 -15.66 -3.52 -12.12
CA LYS A 196 -16.66 -4.46 -11.63
C LYS A 196 -16.37 -4.86 -10.18
N THR A 197 -15.15 -5.30 -9.87
CA THR A 197 -14.75 -5.68 -8.51
C THR A 197 -14.87 -4.50 -7.54
N ALA A 198 -14.52 -3.28 -7.98
CA ALA A 198 -14.68 -2.08 -7.16
C ALA A 198 -16.15 -1.79 -6.84
N MET A 199 -17.06 -1.91 -7.82
CA MET A 199 -18.50 -1.67 -7.63
C MET A 199 -19.17 -2.67 -6.68
N GLU A 200 -18.57 -3.84 -6.47
CA GLU A 200 -19.06 -4.86 -5.53
C GLU A 200 -18.64 -4.57 -4.07
N LYS A 201 -17.72 -3.62 -3.84
CA LYS A 201 -17.23 -3.28 -2.51
C LYS A 201 -18.19 -2.33 -1.77
N PRO A 202 -18.46 -2.56 -0.46
CA PRO A 202 -19.34 -1.70 0.33
C PRO A 202 -18.91 -0.24 0.41
N GLU A 203 -17.60 0.01 0.40
CA GLU A 203 -17.01 1.34 0.53
C GLU A 203 -16.98 2.14 -0.79
N PHE A 204 -17.40 1.54 -1.91
CA PHE A 204 -17.33 2.17 -3.22
C PHE A 204 -18.33 3.30 -3.40
N ASP A 205 -17.81 4.46 -3.80
CA ASP A 205 -18.58 5.68 -3.95
C ASP A 205 -18.64 6.13 -5.42
N ARG A 206 -19.83 5.99 -6.02
CA ARG A 206 -20.06 6.39 -7.43
C ARG A 206 -19.89 7.90 -7.66
N GLU A 207 -20.16 8.74 -6.66
CA GLU A 207 -20.03 10.19 -6.78
C GLU A 207 -18.56 10.58 -6.81
N LYS A 208 -17.73 10.03 -5.90
CA LYS A 208 -16.27 10.20 -5.94
C LYS A 208 -15.68 9.73 -7.27
N LEU A 209 -16.11 8.57 -7.77
CA LEU A 209 -15.67 8.08 -9.08
C LEU A 209 -16.01 9.08 -10.20
N ALA A 210 -17.22 9.64 -10.19
CA ALA A 210 -17.65 10.61 -11.19
C ALA A 210 -16.76 11.87 -11.17
N ASP A 211 -16.45 12.37 -9.98
CA ASP A 211 -15.63 13.56 -9.78
C ASP A 211 -14.18 13.35 -10.23
N TYR A 212 -13.58 12.22 -9.85
CA TYR A 212 -12.24 11.87 -10.29
C TYR A 212 -12.20 11.66 -11.81
N ALA A 213 -13.18 10.95 -12.37
CA ALA A 213 -13.25 10.68 -13.81
C ALA A 213 -13.42 11.95 -14.66
N ARG A 214 -14.20 12.93 -14.19
CA ARG A 214 -14.30 14.26 -14.80
C ARG A 214 -12.96 14.99 -14.74
N THR A 215 -12.34 15.03 -13.56
CA THR A 215 -11.07 15.74 -13.32
C THR A 215 -9.94 15.21 -14.21
N PHE A 216 -9.91 13.90 -14.44
CA PHE A 216 -8.91 13.24 -15.27
C PHE A 216 -9.36 12.98 -16.71
N SER A 217 -10.52 13.50 -17.11
CA SER A 217 -11.04 13.45 -18.49
C SER A 217 -11.18 12.02 -19.05
N VAL A 218 -11.63 11.09 -18.20
CA VAL A 218 -11.88 9.68 -18.56
C VAL A 218 -13.32 9.25 -18.30
N LYS A 219 -14.20 10.20 -17.99
CA LYS A 219 -15.61 9.96 -17.64
C LYS A 219 -16.34 9.09 -18.68
N ASP A 220 -16.29 9.46 -19.95
CA ASP A 220 -17.06 8.76 -21.00
C ASP A 220 -16.65 7.29 -21.12
N ARG A 221 -15.34 7.02 -21.01
CA ARG A 221 -14.80 5.65 -21.08
C ARG A 221 -15.23 4.80 -19.89
N ILE A 222 -15.31 5.39 -18.70
CA ILE A 222 -15.75 4.69 -17.49
C ILE A 222 -17.27 4.47 -17.53
N TRP A 223 -18.05 5.49 -17.89
CA TRP A 223 -19.52 5.41 -17.85
C TRP A 223 -20.10 4.41 -18.85
N GLN A 224 -19.46 4.24 -20.02
CA GLN A 224 -19.81 3.17 -20.95
C GLN A 224 -19.74 1.78 -20.30
N ASP A 225 -18.70 1.52 -19.50
CA ASP A 225 -18.57 0.24 -18.79
C ASP A 225 -19.49 0.17 -17.56
N VAL A 226 -19.73 1.28 -16.84
CA VAL A 226 -20.70 1.31 -15.72
C VAL A 226 -22.11 0.98 -16.21
N GLU A 227 -22.58 1.63 -17.27
CA GLU A 227 -23.90 1.41 -17.85
C GLU A 227 -24.06 -0.03 -18.33
N MET A 228 -23.03 -0.58 -19.00
CA MET A 228 -23.00 -1.99 -19.39
C MET A 228 -23.13 -2.91 -18.17
N LEU A 229 -22.33 -2.68 -17.12
CA LEU A 229 -22.32 -3.52 -15.93
C LEU A 229 -23.66 -3.46 -15.18
N ASP A 230 -24.27 -2.27 -15.09
CA ASP A 230 -25.60 -2.10 -14.48
C ASP A 230 -26.68 -2.85 -15.28
N LEU A 231 -26.62 -2.83 -16.62
CA LEU A 231 -27.54 -3.60 -17.48
C LEU A 231 -27.35 -5.11 -17.31
N MET A 232 -26.10 -5.58 -17.17
CA MET A 232 -25.80 -7.00 -16.97
C MET A 232 -26.17 -7.49 -15.56
N GLY A 233 -26.05 -6.63 -14.54
CA GLY A 233 -26.45 -6.92 -13.17
C GLY A 233 -27.97 -6.81 -12.92
N GLY A 234 -28.70 -6.14 -13.81
CA GLY A 234 -30.14 -5.91 -13.74
C GLY A 234 -31.03 -7.01 -14.36
N ALA A 235 -30.47 -8.10 -14.89
CA ALA A 235 -31.28 -9.24 -15.28
C ALA A 235 -31.79 -9.96 -14.03
N PRO A 236 -33.11 -10.04 -13.76
CA PRO A 236 -33.60 -10.84 -12.66
C PRO A 236 -33.13 -12.28 -12.88
N GLN A 237 -32.46 -12.86 -11.89
CA GLN A 237 -32.29 -14.31 -11.85
C GLN A 237 -33.70 -14.89 -11.90
N SER A 238 -34.09 -15.42 -13.04
CA SER A 238 -35.31 -16.20 -13.15
C SER A 238 -35.15 -17.36 -12.19
N HIS A 239 -35.76 -17.25 -11.01
CA HIS A 239 -36.08 -18.40 -10.21
C HIS A 239 -36.83 -19.36 -11.15
N HIS A 240 -36.14 -20.41 -11.58
CA HIS A 240 -36.80 -21.57 -12.13
C HIS A 240 -37.72 -22.11 -11.04
N ALA A 241 -38.95 -21.63 -11.03
CA ALA A 241 -40.08 -22.35 -10.50
C ALA A 241 -40.27 -23.59 -11.37
N SER A 242 -39.50 -24.64 -11.09
CA SER A 242 -39.92 -26.00 -11.43
C SER A 242 -40.65 -26.57 -10.23
N SER A 243 -41.88 -26.11 -10.03
CA SER A 243 -42.89 -26.90 -9.34
C SER A 243 -43.14 -28.14 -10.18
N PHE A 244 -42.61 -29.28 -9.79
CA PHE A 244 -43.11 -30.57 -10.26
C PHE A 244 -44.42 -30.85 -9.50
N PRO A 245 -45.58 -30.97 -10.16
CA PRO A 245 -46.74 -31.55 -9.53
C PRO A 245 -46.57 -33.08 -9.53
N ALA A 246 -46.46 -33.65 -8.34
CA ALA A 246 -46.69 -35.07 -8.11
C ALA A 246 -48.17 -35.38 -8.38
N GLY A 247 -48.46 -36.15 -9.42
CA GLY A 247 -49.82 -36.59 -9.69
C GLY A 247 -50.05 -37.02 -11.13
N TYR A 248 -49.48 -38.18 -11.52
CA TYR A 248 -50.04 -38.94 -12.64
C TYR A 248 -50.42 -40.32 -12.12
N GLN A 249 -51.72 -40.48 -11.84
CA GLN A 249 -52.37 -41.76 -11.63
C GLN A 249 -52.43 -42.49 -12.98
N SER A 250 -51.79 -43.65 -13.08
CA SER A 250 -51.98 -44.56 -14.21
C SER A 250 -53.27 -45.37 -13.99
N ASN A 251 -54.32 -45.06 -14.75
CA ASN A 251 -55.52 -45.87 -14.88
C ASN A 251 -55.91 -46.06 -16.35
N GLY A 252 -55.60 -47.26 -16.88
CA GLY A 252 -56.29 -47.95 -17.98
C GLY A 252 -56.15 -47.41 -19.41
N PRO A 253 -56.54 -48.18 -20.45
CA PRO A 253 -57.35 -49.40 -20.40
C PRO A 253 -56.67 -50.65 -21.02
N GLY A 254 -57.12 -51.82 -20.57
CA GLY A 254 -56.91 -53.07 -21.30
C GLY A 254 -57.82 -53.15 -22.52
N ILE A 255 -57.32 -53.75 -23.60
CA ILE A 255 -58.12 -54.29 -24.70
C ILE A 255 -57.39 -55.53 -25.25
N ALA A 256 -58.12 -56.66 -25.21
CA ALA A 256 -58.02 -57.91 -25.98
C ALA A 256 -56.69 -58.68 -26.02
#